data_AF-A0A7S7ULQ7-F1
#
_entry.id   AF-A0A7S7ULQ7-F1
#
_cell.length_a   1.000
_cell.length_b   1.000
_cell.length_c   1.000
_cell.angle_alpha   90.00
_cell.angle_beta   90.00
_cell.angle_gamma   90.00
#
_symmetry.space_group_name_H-M   'P 1'
#
loop_
_entity.id
_entity.type
_entity.pdbx_description
1 polymer ?
#
loop_
_entity_poly.entity_id
_entity_poly.type
_entity_poly.pdbx_seq_one_letter_code
_entity_poly.pdbx_strand_id
1 'polypeptide(L)'
;MRPRIQEELTLLRQFYPDVQHAAPAGDDWFFLPQYALPPGWRLGEQEVSASALCFSVSGGYPTALPYAFLLPDGINFGGVVPANTTTSANSPFSGAWLQFSWSPETWFPQSDARKGSNLLVWVRSFQHRLKEGA
;
A
#
# COMPACT_ATOMS: atom_id res chain seq x y z
N MET A 1 -3.48 9.03 -17.25
CA MET A 1 -2.97 7.82 -16.57
C MET A 1 -2.08 7.06 -17.54
N ARG A 2 -0.94 6.52 -17.08
CA ARG A 2 -0.02 5.75 -17.94
C ARG A 2 -0.64 4.39 -18.33
N PRO A 3 -0.40 3.84 -19.55
CA PRO A 3 -1.02 2.59 -19.98
C PRO A 3 -0.80 1.43 -19.00
N ARG A 4 0.43 1.29 -18.48
CA ARG A 4 0.78 0.28 -17.47
C ARG A 4 -0.06 0.39 -16.20
N ILE A 5 -0.25 1.61 -15.69
CA ILE A 5 -1.02 1.87 -14.48
C ILE A 5 -2.50 1.56 -14.71
N GLN A 6 -3.05 1.91 -15.87
CA GLN A 6 -4.44 1.60 -16.20
C GLN A 6 -4.70 0.09 -16.22
N GLU A 7 -3.79 -0.70 -16.80
CA GLU A 7 -3.89 -2.16 -16.83
C GLU A 7 -3.83 -2.76 -15.42
N GLU A 8 -2.83 -2.36 -14.63
CA GLU A 8 -2.65 -2.90 -13.28
C GLU A 8 -3.73 -2.43 -12.30
N LEU A 9 -4.24 -1.20 -12.44
CA LEU A 9 -5.38 -0.72 -11.66
C LEU A 9 -6.64 -1.54 -11.98
N THR A 10 -6.83 -1.92 -13.25
CA THR A 10 -7.92 -2.83 -13.66
C THR A 10 -7.79 -4.18 -12.96
N LEU A 11 -6.57 -4.74 -12.88
CA LEU A 11 -6.31 -5.97 -12.14
C LEU A 11 -6.54 -5.80 -10.63
N LEU A 12 -6.06 -4.70 -10.04
CA LEU A 12 -6.20 -4.40 -8.62
C LEU A 12 -7.67 -4.28 -8.21
N ARG A 13 -8.50 -3.63 -9.05
CA ARG A 13 -9.95 -3.47 -8.85
C ARG A 13 -10.73 -4.77 -8.79
N GLN A 14 -10.20 -5.86 -9.33
CA GLN A 14 -10.85 -7.18 -9.21
C GLN A 14 -10.86 -7.69 -7.77
N PHE A 15 -9.92 -7.22 -6.94
CA PHE A 15 -9.78 -7.63 -5.52
C PHE A 15 -10.09 -6.48 -4.55
N TYR A 16 -9.91 -5.23 -4.99
CA TYR A 16 -10.19 -4.03 -4.22
C TYR A 16 -11.06 -3.08 -5.06
N PRO A 17 -12.37 -3.34 -5.19
CA PRO A 17 -13.25 -2.62 -6.14
C PRO A 17 -13.32 -1.12 -5.86
N ASP A 18 -13.22 -0.73 -4.60
CA ASP A 18 -13.30 0.67 -4.17
C ASP A 18 -11.95 1.41 -4.20
N VAL A 19 -10.92 0.81 -4.81
CA VAL A 19 -9.61 1.46 -4.93
C VAL A 19 -9.71 2.75 -5.75
N GLN A 20 -9.24 3.82 -5.13
CA GLN A 20 -9.15 5.16 -5.72
C GLN A 20 -7.74 5.38 -6.26
N HIS A 21 -7.65 6.15 -7.34
CA HIS A 21 -6.39 6.54 -7.95
C HIS A 21 -6.31 8.07 -8.02
N ALA A 22 -5.15 8.61 -7.70
CA ALA A 22 -4.80 10.02 -7.84
C ALA A 22 -3.40 10.13 -8.46
N ALA A 23 -3.12 11.20 -9.20
CA ALA A 23 -1.82 11.37 -9.84
C ALA A 23 -1.20 12.77 -9.63
N PRO A 24 -1.03 13.24 -8.37
CA PRO A 24 -0.39 14.52 -8.09
C PRO A 24 1.08 14.51 -8.53
N ALA A 25 1.53 15.59 -9.18
CA ALA A 25 2.94 15.83 -9.52
C ALA A 25 3.66 14.70 -10.29
N GLY A 26 2.92 13.81 -10.97
CA GLY A 26 3.47 12.75 -11.80
C GLY A 26 3.64 11.38 -11.12
N ASP A 27 3.43 11.29 -9.80
CA ASP A 27 3.39 10.02 -9.08
C ASP A 27 1.97 9.46 -9.08
N ASP A 28 1.83 8.14 -9.25
CA ASP A 28 0.54 7.46 -9.22
C ASP A 28 0.27 6.95 -7.79
N TRP A 29 -0.75 7.51 -7.14
CA TRP A 29 -1.19 7.19 -5.79
C TRP A 29 -2.45 6.33 -5.82
N PHE A 30 -2.52 5.38 -4.88
CA PHE A 30 -3.64 4.45 -4.74
C PHE A 30 -4.12 4.45 -3.30
N PHE A 31 -5.44 4.51 -3.12
CA PHE A 31 -6.08 4.45 -1.81
C PHE A 31 -7.10 3.33 -1.79
N LEU A 32 -6.90 2.41 -0.86
CA LEU A 32 -7.75 1.26 -0.59
C LEU A 32 -8.48 1.56 0.72
N PRO A 33 -9.79 1.87 0.72
CA PRO A 33 -10.51 2.21 1.94
C PRO A 33 -10.65 1.03 2.90
N GLN A 34 -10.55 -0.20 2.39
CA GLN A 34 -10.71 -1.44 3.14
C GLN A 34 -9.58 -2.40 2.76
N TYR A 35 -8.55 -2.46 3.59
CA TYR A 35 -7.46 -3.41 3.48
C TYR A 35 -7.44 -4.30 4.73
N ALA A 36 -7.58 -5.60 4.55
CA ALA A 36 -7.62 -6.56 5.65
C ALA A 36 -6.31 -6.54 6.44
N LEU A 37 -6.42 -6.50 7.77
CA LEU A 37 -5.28 -6.57 8.68
C LEU A 37 -5.27 -7.93 9.38
N PRO A 38 -4.09 -8.50 9.67
CA PRO A 38 -3.98 -9.64 10.57
C PRO A 38 -4.59 -9.34 11.97
N PRO A 39 -4.91 -10.36 12.77
CA PRO A 39 -5.31 -10.15 14.17
C PRO A 39 -4.23 -9.43 14.99
N GLY A 40 -4.63 -8.67 16.01
CA GLY A 40 -3.73 -7.96 16.92
C GLY A 40 -3.45 -6.49 16.54
N TRP A 41 -3.88 -6.06 15.37
CA TRP A 41 -3.81 -4.66 14.94
C TRP A 41 -4.90 -3.81 15.59
N ARG A 42 -4.55 -2.58 15.97
CA ARG A 42 -5.43 -1.60 16.60
C ARG A 42 -5.26 -0.22 15.98
N LEU A 43 -6.31 0.59 16.07
CA LEU A 43 -6.26 2.04 15.83
C LEU A 43 -6.54 2.74 17.16
N GLY A 44 -5.51 3.33 17.77
CA GLY A 44 -5.55 3.66 19.20
C GLY A 44 -5.78 2.41 20.04
N GLU A 45 -6.82 2.41 20.88
CA GLU A 45 -7.17 1.27 21.74
C GLU A 45 -8.12 0.26 21.06
N GLN A 46 -8.68 0.59 19.90
CA GLN A 46 -9.69 -0.24 19.25
C GLN A 46 -9.06 -1.28 18.33
N GLU A 47 -9.38 -2.57 18.51
CA GLU A 47 -9.00 -3.63 17.58
C GLU A 47 -9.71 -3.47 16.23
N VAL A 48 -8.94 -3.66 15.15
CA VAL A 48 -9.42 -3.48 13.78
C VAL A 48 -9.00 -4.66 12.90
N SER A 49 -9.95 -5.20 12.14
CA SER A 49 -9.70 -6.27 11.16
C SER A 49 -9.46 -5.74 9.74
N ALA A 50 -9.70 -4.46 9.51
CA ALA A 50 -9.42 -3.76 8.27
C ALA A 50 -9.12 -2.29 8.54
N SER A 51 -8.36 -1.66 7.65
CA SER A 51 -8.05 -0.24 7.72
C SER A 51 -7.89 0.35 6.31
N ALA A 52 -7.92 1.68 6.22
CA ALA A 52 -7.50 2.35 5.02
C ALA A 52 -6.00 2.09 4.76
N LEU A 53 -5.62 1.98 3.50
CA LEU A 53 -4.24 1.84 3.08
C LEU A 53 -3.99 2.71 1.86
N CYS A 54 -2.86 3.40 1.80
CA CYS A 54 -2.43 4.03 0.56
C CYS A 54 -0.96 3.77 0.26
N PHE A 55 -0.60 3.88 -1.02
CA PHE A 55 0.76 3.78 -1.50
C PHE A 55 0.91 4.57 -2.80
N SER A 56 2.14 4.84 -3.20
CA SER A 56 2.45 5.48 -4.47
C SER A 56 3.48 4.68 -5.27
N VAL A 57 3.50 4.92 -6.57
CA VAL A 57 4.57 4.50 -7.46
C VAL A 57 5.04 5.68 -8.29
N SER A 58 6.35 5.77 -8.50
CA SER A 58 6.95 6.90 -9.20
C SER A 58 6.69 6.86 -10.71
N GLY A 59 7.02 7.95 -11.40
CA GLY A 59 7.04 8.00 -12.85
C GLY A 59 7.95 6.96 -13.53
N GLY A 60 8.96 6.43 -12.82
CA GLY A 60 9.85 5.37 -13.30
C GLY A 60 9.26 3.95 -13.22
N TYR A 61 8.10 3.79 -12.61
CA TYR A 61 7.39 2.51 -12.54
C TYR A 61 7.04 1.98 -13.95
N PRO A 62 7.17 0.67 -14.25
CA PRO A 62 7.48 -0.42 -13.31
C PRO A 62 8.98 -0.75 -13.18
N THR A 63 9.87 -0.07 -13.91
CA THR A 63 11.32 -0.31 -13.80
C THR A 63 11.86 0.15 -12.45
N ALA A 64 11.40 1.30 -11.96
CA ALA A 64 11.62 1.71 -10.58
C ALA A 64 10.70 0.90 -9.65
N LEU A 65 11.32 0.22 -8.68
CA LEU A 65 10.60 -0.56 -7.68
C LEU A 65 9.76 0.36 -6.77
N PRO A 66 8.56 -0.08 -6.35
CA PRO A 66 7.77 0.65 -5.38
C PRO A 66 8.37 0.53 -3.98
N TYR A 67 8.13 1.54 -3.13
CA TYR A 67 8.63 1.56 -1.76
C TYR A 67 7.58 2.13 -0.83
N ALA A 68 7.49 1.50 0.34
CA ALA A 68 6.60 1.84 1.43
C ALA A 68 5.09 1.76 1.11
N PHE A 69 4.31 1.72 2.18
CA PHE A 69 2.88 1.94 2.17
C PHE A 69 2.49 2.69 3.45
N LEU A 70 1.29 3.24 3.47
CA LEU A 70 0.81 4.08 4.53
C LEU A 70 -0.48 3.47 5.10
N LEU A 71 -0.58 3.48 6.42
CA LEU A 71 -1.79 3.22 7.19
C LEU A 71 -2.14 4.48 8.00
N PRO A 72 -3.36 4.62 8.54
CA PRO A 72 -3.72 5.74 9.40
C PRO A 72 -2.75 5.89 10.56
N ASP A 73 -2.42 7.13 10.90
CA ASP A 73 -1.67 7.44 12.11
C ASP A 73 -2.41 6.93 13.37
N GLY A 74 -1.65 6.52 14.39
CA GLY A 74 -2.20 5.85 15.59
C GLY A 74 -2.45 4.35 15.44
N ILE A 75 -2.18 3.76 14.26
CA ILE A 75 -2.18 2.31 14.08
C ILE A 75 -1.05 1.68 14.93
N ASN A 76 -1.35 0.58 15.61
CA ASN A 76 -0.40 -0.14 16.45
C ASN A 76 -0.67 -1.65 16.45
N PHE A 77 0.32 -2.44 16.88
CA PHE A 77 0.19 -3.87 17.08
C PHE A 77 0.28 -4.18 18.58
N GLY A 78 -0.80 -4.66 19.18
CA GLY A 78 -0.85 -4.97 20.61
C GLY A 78 -0.52 -3.78 21.54
N GLY A 79 -0.79 -2.54 21.12
CA GLY A 79 -0.46 -1.32 21.87
C GLY A 79 0.92 -0.73 21.54
N VAL A 80 1.70 -1.35 20.66
CA VAL A 80 3.06 -0.92 20.31
C VAL A 80 3.12 -0.36 18.90
N VAL A 81 3.73 0.81 18.72
CA VAL A 81 3.99 1.39 17.40
C VAL A 81 4.95 0.48 16.64
N PRO A 82 4.61 0.04 15.41
CA PRO A 82 5.47 -0.87 14.65
C PRO A 82 6.83 -0.24 14.32
N ALA A 83 7.88 -1.06 14.34
CA ALA A 83 9.23 -0.63 13.96
C ALA A 83 9.28 -0.18 12.49
N ASN A 84 10.34 0.51 12.07
CA ASN A 84 10.54 0.97 10.68
C ASN A 84 9.37 1.80 10.12
N THR A 85 8.70 2.55 10.99
CA THR A 85 7.62 3.47 10.65
C THR A 85 8.03 4.92 10.88
N THR A 86 7.41 5.84 10.14
CA THR A 86 7.54 7.29 10.34
C THR A 86 6.25 7.99 9.96
N THR A 87 5.89 9.07 10.66
CA THR A 87 4.73 9.88 10.28
C THR A 87 4.97 10.50 8.89
N SER A 88 3.97 10.47 8.02
CA SER A 88 4.03 10.96 6.65
C SER A 88 2.92 11.96 6.37
N ALA A 89 3.31 13.09 5.78
CA ALA A 89 2.41 14.12 5.29
C ALA A 89 2.25 14.09 3.76
N ASN A 90 2.80 13.08 3.09
CA ASN A 90 3.00 13.10 1.64
C ASN A 90 1.83 12.46 0.85
N SER A 91 0.80 11.97 1.53
CA SER A 91 -0.39 11.39 0.87
C SER A 91 -1.31 12.50 0.35
N PRO A 92 -1.83 12.40 -0.89
CA PRO A 92 -2.87 13.30 -1.39
C PRO A 92 -4.25 13.01 -0.79
N PHE A 93 -4.40 11.90 -0.06
CA PHE A 93 -5.65 11.51 0.58
C PHE A 93 -5.72 12.11 1.99
N SER A 94 -6.90 12.64 2.35
CA SER A 94 -7.14 13.25 3.65
C SER A 94 -6.83 12.29 4.81
N GLY A 95 -6.30 12.83 5.89
CA GLY A 95 -5.98 12.08 7.10
C GLY A 95 -4.50 12.22 7.50
N ALA A 96 -4.19 11.78 8.71
CA ALA A 96 -2.83 11.59 9.16
C ALA A 96 -2.39 10.15 8.85
N TRP A 97 -1.14 9.99 8.40
CA TRP A 97 -0.64 8.72 7.91
C TRP A 97 0.67 8.32 8.58
N LEU A 98 0.80 7.03 8.87
CA LEU A 98 2.02 6.38 9.29
C LEU A 98 2.57 5.57 8.12
N GLN A 99 3.77 5.92 7.65
CA GLN A 99 4.45 5.24 6.57
C GLN A 99 5.26 4.06 7.12
N PHE A 100 5.03 2.88 6.55
CA PHE A 100 5.76 1.66 6.79
C PHE A 100 6.85 1.50 5.73
N SER A 101 8.11 1.43 6.16
CA SER A 101 9.21 1.06 5.27
C SER A 101 9.04 -0.39 4.83
N TRP A 102 8.90 -0.59 3.52
CA TRP A 102 8.72 -1.90 2.91
C TRP A 102 9.23 -1.86 1.47
N SER A 103 9.92 -2.93 1.05
CA SER A 103 10.39 -3.10 -0.31
C SER A 103 10.06 -4.52 -0.75
N PRO A 104 9.68 -4.74 -2.02
CA PRO A 104 9.57 -6.11 -2.52
C PRO A 104 10.96 -6.77 -2.50
N GLU A 105 11.03 -8.03 -2.05
CA GLU A 105 12.29 -8.82 -2.09
C GLU A 105 12.72 -9.12 -3.53
N THR A 106 11.73 -9.38 -4.40
CA THR A 106 11.93 -9.65 -5.82
C THR A 106 10.97 -8.80 -6.65
N TRP A 107 11.50 -8.13 -7.67
CA TRP A 107 10.72 -7.28 -8.57
C TRP A 107 11.08 -7.54 -10.03
N PHE A 108 10.21 -8.26 -10.72
CA PHE A 108 10.41 -8.71 -12.11
C PHE A 108 9.20 -8.32 -12.96
N PRO A 109 9.03 -7.03 -13.30
CA PRO A 109 7.94 -6.59 -14.16
C PRO A 109 8.17 -7.12 -15.58
N GLN A 110 7.08 -7.58 -16.22
CA GLN A 110 7.08 -8.01 -17.61
C GLN A 110 6.21 -7.09 -18.45
N SER A 111 6.32 -7.14 -19.78
CA SER A 111 5.47 -6.34 -20.69
C SER A 111 3.98 -6.61 -20.46
N ASP A 112 3.60 -7.87 -20.31
CA ASP A 112 2.28 -8.29 -19.83
C ASP A 112 2.23 -8.16 -18.30
N ALA A 113 1.37 -7.27 -17.79
CA ALA A 113 1.30 -6.98 -16.37
C ALA A 113 0.87 -8.18 -15.52
N ARG A 114 0.19 -9.17 -16.12
CA ARG A 114 -0.30 -10.36 -15.41
C ARG A 114 0.77 -11.43 -15.21
N LYS A 115 1.90 -11.35 -15.92
CA LYS A 115 2.96 -12.38 -15.91
C LYS A 115 4.17 -12.04 -15.04
N GLY A 116 4.22 -10.84 -14.47
CA GLY A 116 5.33 -10.38 -13.63
C GLY A 116 4.85 -9.62 -12.40
N SER A 117 5.79 -8.91 -11.76
CA SER A 117 5.47 -8.00 -10.66
C SER A 117 4.57 -6.85 -11.13
N ASN A 118 3.55 -6.55 -10.31
CA ASN A 118 2.52 -5.55 -10.57
C ASN A 118 1.96 -5.01 -9.23
N LEU A 119 1.06 -4.02 -9.29
CA LEU A 119 0.42 -3.41 -8.13
C LEU A 119 -0.34 -4.42 -7.25
N LEU A 120 -0.98 -5.44 -7.83
CA LEU A 120 -1.71 -6.43 -7.04
C LEU A 120 -0.75 -7.30 -6.22
N VAL A 121 0.36 -7.74 -6.82
CA VAL A 121 1.43 -8.46 -6.13
C VAL A 121 2.05 -7.57 -5.05
N TRP A 122 2.30 -6.30 -5.37
CA TRP A 122 2.82 -5.32 -4.43
C TRP A 122 1.92 -5.17 -3.20
N VAL A 123 0.64 -4.89 -3.40
CA VAL A 123 -0.35 -4.73 -2.33
C VAL A 123 -0.46 -5.99 -1.46
N ARG A 124 -0.46 -7.18 -2.08
CA ARG A 124 -0.50 -8.45 -1.33
C ARG A 124 0.75 -8.67 -0.47
N SER A 125 1.89 -8.15 -0.88
CA SER A 125 3.13 -8.28 -0.11
C SER A 125 3.07 -7.57 1.25
N PHE A 126 2.20 -6.56 1.42
CA PHE A 126 2.06 -5.86 2.70
C PHE A 126 1.57 -6.79 3.82
N GLN A 127 0.82 -7.84 3.50
CA GLN A 127 0.47 -8.87 4.48
C GLN A 127 1.70 -9.50 5.13
N HIS A 128 2.82 -9.62 4.41
CA HIS A 128 4.05 -10.14 4.99
C HIS A 128 4.64 -9.14 5.99
N ARG A 129 4.68 -7.86 5.63
CA ARG A 129 5.14 -6.78 6.51
C ARG A 129 4.28 -6.63 7.77
N LEU A 130 2.97 -6.83 7.64
CA LEU A 130 2.00 -6.68 8.72
C LEU A 130 1.89 -7.91 9.62
N LYS A 131 2.62 -8.98 9.32
CA LYS A 131 2.81 -10.14 10.22
C LYS A 131 3.93 -9.93 11.24
N GLU A 132 4.60 -8.78 11.25
CA GLU A 132 5.57 -8.46 12.30
C GLU A 132 4.90 -8.52 13.68
N GLY A 133 5.42 -9.37 14.57
CA GLY A 133 4.90 -9.59 15.93
C GLY A 133 4.07 -10.87 16.13
N ALA A 134 3.95 -11.73 15.11
CA ALA A 134 3.55 -13.13 15.26
C ALA A 134 4.76 -14.06 15.46
#